data_AF-I5C6Y0-F1
#
_entry.id   AF-I5C6Y0-F1
#
_cell.length_a   1.000
_cell.length_b   1.000
_cell.length_c   1.000
_cell.angle_alpha   90.00
_cell.angle_beta   90.00
_cell.angle_gamma   90.00
#
_symmetry.space_group_name_H-M   'P 1'
#
loop_
_entity.id
_entity.type
_entity.pdbx_description
1 polymer ?
#
loop_
_entity_poly.entity_id
_entity_poly.type
_entity_poly.pdbx_seq_one_letter_code
_entity_poly.pdbx_strand_id
1 'polypeptide(L)'
;MEVEGVQPGKIGIYGGSYGGFITLMALFTAADTFTAGAALRSVTDWAHYNHGYTANILNEPADDPIAYRRSSPIYFAEATGAPTHRPWYAGC
;
A
#
# COMPACT_ATOMS: atom_id res chain seq x y z
N MET A 1 18.01 -9.07 -12.94
CA MET A 1 17.22 -9.75 -13.98
C MET A 1 16.83 -8.66 -14.97
N GLU A 2 17.50 -8.60 -16.11
CA GLU A 2 17.17 -7.64 -17.17
C GLU A 2 15.97 -8.22 -17.94
N VAL A 3 14.80 -7.60 -17.82
CA VAL A 3 13.65 -7.89 -18.66
C VAL A 3 13.69 -6.89 -19.81
N GLU A 4 13.88 -7.37 -21.04
CA GLU A 4 14.00 -6.50 -22.22
C GLU A 4 12.83 -5.50 -22.28
N GLY A 5 13.18 -4.20 -22.39
CA GLY A 5 12.20 -3.12 -22.49
C GLY A 5 11.65 -2.58 -21.16
N VAL A 6 11.99 -3.18 -20.01
CA VAL A 6 11.59 -2.65 -18.69
C VAL A 6 12.73 -1.83 -18.08
N GLN A 7 12.50 -0.54 -17.84
CA GLN A 7 13.49 0.34 -17.21
C GLN A 7 13.38 0.24 -15.68
N PRO A 8 14.43 -0.22 -14.97
CA PRO A 8 14.48 -0.15 -13.51
C PRO A 8 14.28 1.29 -13.03
N GLY A 9 13.57 1.48 -11.92
CA GLY A 9 13.24 2.81 -11.38
C GLY A 9 12.08 3.53 -12.10
N LYS A 10 11.50 2.95 -13.16
CA LYS A 10 10.28 3.47 -13.82
C LYS A 10 9.14 2.45 -13.81
N ILE A 11 9.00 1.76 -12.68
CA ILE A 11 7.96 0.76 -12.48
C ILE A 11 6.91 1.35 -11.55
N GLY A 12 5.67 1.38 -12.02
CA GLY A 12 4.52 1.82 -11.24
C GLY A 12 3.55 0.68 -10.94
N ILE A 13 2.72 0.86 -9.92
CA ILE A 13 1.67 -0.09 -9.53
C ILE A 13 0.32 0.60 -9.34
N TYR A 14 -0.75 -0.01 -9.85
CA TYR A 14 -2.10 0.54 -9.77
C TYR A 14 -3.10 -0.55 -9.46
N GLY A 15 -4.10 -0.22 -8.64
CA GLY A 15 -5.15 -1.17 -8.31
C GLY A 15 -6.32 -0.55 -7.55
N GLY A 16 -7.48 -1.20 -7.64
CA GLY A 16 -8.68 -0.86 -6.88
C GLY A 16 -9.02 -1.92 -5.83
N SER A 17 -9.76 -1.54 -4.78
CA SER A 17 -10.19 -2.47 -3.72
C SER A 17 -8.98 -3.19 -3.08
N TYR A 18 -8.96 -4.52 -3.03
CA TYR A 18 -7.81 -5.31 -2.57
C TYR A 18 -6.54 -5.02 -3.40
N GLY A 19 -6.68 -4.73 -4.69
CA GLY A 19 -5.56 -4.26 -5.51
C GLY A 19 -5.01 -2.91 -5.05
N GLY A 20 -5.88 -2.02 -4.56
CA GLY A 20 -5.46 -0.77 -3.94
C GLY A 20 -4.72 -0.99 -2.60
N PHE A 21 -5.15 -1.98 -1.82
CA PHE A 21 -4.41 -2.44 -0.63
C PHE A 21 -2.99 -2.91 -0.99
N ILE A 22 -2.85 -3.78 -2.01
CA ILE A 22 -1.55 -4.25 -2.49
C ILE A 22 -0.69 -3.10 -3.02
N THR A 23 -1.28 -2.15 -3.76
CA THR A 23 -0.58 -0.94 -4.22
C THR A 23 0.00 -0.16 -3.04
N LEU A 24 -0.77 0.09 -1.97
CA LEU A 24 -0.25 0.83 -0.81
C LEU A 24 0.84 0.05 -0.06
N MET A 25 0.65 -1.25 0.16
CA MET A 25 1.69 -2.08 0.77
C MET A 25 2.97 -2.05 -0.06
N ALA A 26 2.88 -2.21 -1.38
CA ALA A 26 4.03 -2.18 -2.27
C ALA A 26 4.77 -0.83 -2.25
N LEU A 27 4.03 0.29 -2.23
CA LEU A 27 4.64 1.62 -2.12
C LEU A 27 5.35 1.84 -0.79
N PHE A 28 4.87 1.23 0.30
CA PHE A 28 5.42 1.45 1.64
C PHE A 28 6.50 0.44 2.05
N THR A 29 6.47 -0.79 1.52
CA THR A 29 7.39 -1.87 1.91
C THR A 29 8.32 -2.31 0.79
N ALA A 30 8.10 -1.85 -0.45
CA ALA A 30 8.90 -2.19 -1.63
C ALA A 30 9.18 -0.95 -2.50
N ALA A 31 9.46 0.19 -1.86
CA ALA A 31 9.71 1.48 -2.52
C ALA A 31 10.90 1.45 -3.49
N ASP A 32 11.88 0.55 -3.29
CA ASP A 32 12.99 0.35 -4.23
C ASP A 32 12.55 -0.26 -5.57
N THR A 33 11.38 -0.91 -5.59
CA THR A 33 10.81 -1.54 -6.80
C THR A 33 9.81 -0.61 -7.48
N PHE A 34 8.87 -0.05 -6.71
CA PHE A 34 7.75 0.73 -7.24
C PHE A 34 7.95 2.21 -6.94
N THR A 35 8.23 3.00 -7.98
CA THR A 35 8.53 4.43 -7.84
C THR A 35 7.30 5.33 -7.88
N ALA A 36 6.16 4.80 -8.34
CA ALA A 36 4.88 5.50 -8.33
C ALA A 36 3.72 4.51 -8.23
N GLY A 37 2.56 4.97 -7.75
CA GLY A 37 1.36 4.16 -7.80
C GLY A 37 0.08 4.90 -7.46
N ALA A 38 -1.05 4.28 -7.79
CA ALA A 38 -2.37 4.83 -7.54
C ALA A 38 -3.31 3.74 -6.99
N ALA A 39 -3.82 3.99 -5.79
CA ALA A 39 -4.67 3.08 -5.05
C ALA A 39 -6.10 3.64 -4.97
N LEU A 40 -7.07 2.96 -5.59
CA LEU A 40 -8.45 3.41 -5.63
C LEU A 40 -9.32 2.61 -4.64
N ARG A 41 -10.03 3.31 -3.75
CA ARG A 41 -10.94 2.70 -2.76
C ARG A 41 -10.26 1.53 -2.02
N SER A 42 -9.00 1.76 -1.63
CA SER A 42 -8.15 0.77 -1.01
C SER A 42 -8.59 0.48 0.42
N VAL A 43 -8.29 -0.73 0.88
CA VAL A 43 -8.26 -0.99 2.32
C VAL A 43 -6.96 -0.39 2.87
N THR A 44 -7.09 0.58 3.77
CA THR A 44 -5.95 1.28 4.42
C THR A 44 -5.72 0.78 5.84
N ASP A 45 -6.76 0.29 6.49
CA ASP A 45 -6.76 -0.28 7.83
C ASP A 45 -7.81 -1.40 7.92
N TRP A 46 -7.36 -2.62 8.20
CA TRP A 46 -8.23 -3.78 8.32
C TRP A 46 -9.18 -3.69 9.52
N ALA A 47 -8.82 -2.93 10.57
CA ALA A 47 -9.68 -2.74 11.73
C ALA A 47 -10.97 -1.96 11.39
N HIS A 48 -10.96 -1.22 10.27
CA HIS A 48 -12.09 -0.43 9.79
C HIS A 48 -12.80 -1.06 8.58
N TYR A 49 -12.39 -2.25 8.15
CA TYR A 49 -13.02 -2.95 7.02
C TYR A 49 -14.18 -3.85 7.48
N ASN A 50 -14.82 -4.54 6.54
CA ASN A 50 -15.93 -5.43 6.87
C ASN A 50 -15.48 -6.49 7.88
N HIS A 51 -16.14 -6.52 9.04
CA HIS A 51 -15.79 -7.40 10.16
C HIS A 51 -15.82 -8.88 9.77
N GLY A 52 -16.94 -9.38 9.23
CA GLY A 52 -17.08 -10.80 8.88
C GLY A 52 -16.08 -11.27 7.82
N TYR A 53 -15.76 -10.43 6.84
CA TYR A 53 -14.69 -10.74 5.88
C TYR A 53 -13.31 -10.78 6.54
N THR A 54 -13.00 -9.77 7.37
CA THR A 54 -11.67 -9.56 7.92
C THR A 54 -11.34 -10.56 9.04
N ALA A 55 -12.29 -10.80 9.95
CA ALA A 55 -12.11 -11.72 11.08
C ALA A 55 -11.87 -13.17 10.62
N ASN A 56 -12.46 -13.56 9.49
CA ASN A 56 -12.20 -14.88 8.87
C ASN A 56 -10.77 -15.05 8.32
N ILE A 57 -10.01 -13.96 8.16
CA ILE A 57 -8.65 -13.97 7.59
C ILE A 57 -7.60 -13.62 8.65
N LEU A 58 -7.88 -12.63 9.51
CA LEU A 58 -6.92 -12.05 10.46
C LEU A 58 -7.25 -12.33 11.93
N ASN A 59 -8.31 -13.11 12.23
CA ASN A 59 -8.92 -13.23 13.55
C ASN A 59 -9.55 -11.91 14.04
N GLU A 60 -10.07 -11.90 15.27
CA GLU A 60 -10.56 -10.68 15.89
C GLU A 60 -9.38 -9.77 16.29
N PRO A 61 -9.51 -8.43 16.18
CA PRO A 61 -8.45 -7.50 16.59
C PRO A 61 -8.05 -7.62 18.05
N ALA A 62 -8.97 -8.07 18.91
CA ALA A 62 -8.72 -8.31 20.33
C ALA A 62 -7.85 -9.56 20.57
N ASP A 63 -7.94 -10.55 19.68
CA ASP A 63 -7.24 -11.82 19.80
C ASP A 63 -5.87 -11.78 19.11
N ASP A 64 -5.78 -11.11 17.94
CA ASP A 64 -4.53 -10.96 17.19
C ASP A 64 -4.30 -9.52 16.68
N PRO A 65 -4.00 -8.56 17.58
CA PRO A 65 -3.73 -7.18 17.18
C PRO A 65 -2.47 -7.04 16.31
N ILE A 66 -1.56 -8.02 16.35
CA ILE A 66 -0.32 -8.01 15.57
C ILE A 66 -0.62 -8.27 14.10
N ALA A 67 -1.55 -9.17 13.79
CA ALA A 67 -2.00 -9.42 12.42
C ALA A 67 -2.46 -8.11 11.75
N TYR A 68 -3.36 -7.36 12.40
CA TYR A 68 -3.88 -6.08 11.90
C TYR A 68 -2.79 -5.03 11.72
N ARG A 69 -1.84 -4.92 12.67
CA ARG A 69 -0.72 -3.96 12.56
C ARG A 69 0.22 -4.29 11.40
N ARG A 70 0.51 -5.58 11.17
CA ARG A 70 1.43 -6.01 10.11
C ARG A 70 0.81 -6.01 8.72
N SER A 71 -0.50 -6.12 8.62
CA SER A 71 -1.22 -6.22 7.35
C SER A 71 -1.88 -4.91 6.92
N SER A 72 -1.96 -3.88 7.77
CA SER A 72 -2.62 -2.62 7.43
C SER A 72 -1.62 -1.58 6.91
N PRO A 73 -1.81 -1.04 5.68
CA PRO A 73 -0.89 -0.07 5.09
C PRO A 73 -0.65 1.18 5.94
N ILE A 74 -1.62 1.61 6.73
CA ILE A 74 -1.51 2.84 7.55
C ILE A 74 -0.30 2.83 8.49
N TYR A 75 0.12 1.66 9.00
CA TYR A 75 1.27 1.55 9.90
C TYR A 75 2.63 1.62 9.17
N PHE A 76 2.63 1.66 7.85
CA PHE A 76 3.83 1.78 7.02
C PHE A 76 3.92 3.12 6.28
N ALA A 77 2.91 3.99 6.40
CA ALA A 77 2.85 5.25 5.65
C ALA A 77 4.05 6.17 5.95
N GLU A 78 4.51 6.20 7.20
CA GLU A 78 5.68 7.00 7.62
C GLU A 78 7.01 6.43 7.10
N ALA A 79 7.05 5.15 6.69
CA ALA A 79 8.27 4.51 6.18
C ALA A 79 8.68 5.07 4.81
N THR A 80 7.77 5.75 4.11
CA THR A 80 8.14 6.42 2.87
C THR A 80 8.85 7.73 3.18
N GLY A 81 10.14 7.82 2.82
CA GLY A 81 10.82 9.10 2.62
C GLY A 81 10.22 9.94 1.46
N ALA A 82 9.02 9.58 0.99
CA ALA A 82 8.24 10.41 0.09
C ALA A 82 7.91 11.69 0.86
N PRO A 83 8.29 12.87 0.33
CA PRO A 83 8.05 14.12 1.02
C PRO A 83 6.54 14.28 1.19
N THR A 84 6.08 14.27 2.43
CA THR A 84 4.70 14.59 2.85
C THR A 84 4.28 16.02 2.45
N HIS A 85 5.15 16.76 1.76
CA HIS A 85 4.88 18.08 1.22
C HIS A 85 5.82 18.41 0.05
N ARG A 86 5.61 17.79 -1.12
CA ARG A 86 5.98 18.44 -2.38
C ARG A 86 4.72 19.02 -2.98
N PRO A 87 4.55 20.36 -3.04
CA PRO A 87 3.45 20.92 -3.79
C PRO A 87 3.61 20.44 -5.23
N TRP A 88 2.62 19.74 -5.74
CA TRP A 88 2.45 19.46 -7.15
C TRP A 88 2.18 20.79 -7.87
N TYR A 89 3.20 21.62 -8.03
CA TYR A 89 3.26 22.66 -9.05
C TYR A 89 4.35 22.24 -10.03
N ALA A 90 3.99 21.34 -10.94
CA ALA A 90 4.66 21.19 -12.22
C ALA A 90 3.57 21.46 -13.27
N GLY A 91 3.74 22.58 -13.98
CA GLY A 91 2.75 23.12 -14.90
C GLY A 91 2.30 22.13 -15.96
N CYS A 92 1.00 22.10 -16.17
CA CYS A 92 0.39 22.14 -17.49
C CYS A 92 -0.36 23.47 -17.59
#